data_AF-A0A942TPD6-F1
#
_entry.id   AF-A0A942TPD6-F1
#
_cell.length_a   1.000
_cell.length_b   1.000
_cell.length_c   1.000
_cell.angle_alpha   90.00
_cell.angle_beta   90.00
_cell.angle_gamma   90.00
#
_symmetry.space_group_name_H-M   'P 1'
#
loop_
_entity.id
_entity.type
_entity.pdbx_description
1 polymer ?
#
loop_
_entity_poly.entity_id
_entity_poly.type
_entity_poly.pdbx_seq_one_letter_code
_entity_poly.pdbx_strand_id
1 'polypeptide(L)'
;MNRRYFWLIGAILWCIAIFIATASPSSTGSNTQSILIKFFHFTKDEAQIWNVVFRKCVHLSAFGLLAVLFYKGLQKNRFWFAWLLTTLYAATDELHQVFIPERTGAVLDVGIDSLGAFIALIGVVLLNRKRRERRKVYG
;
A
#
# COMPACT_ATOMS: atom_id res chain seq x y z
N MET A 1 25.50 -6.21 -8.24
CA MET A 1 24.34 -6.82 -7.54
C MET A 1 23.21 -7.02 -8.55
N ASN A 2 22.65 -8.23 -8.64
CA ASN A 2 21.58 -8.54 -9.60
C ASN A 2 20.36 -7.63 -9.30
N ARG A 3 19.82 -6.91 -10.30
CA ARG A 3 18.82 -5.83 -10.12
C ARG A 3 17.58 -6.29 -9.33
N ARG A 4 17.29 -7.59 -9.33
CA ARG A 4 16.23 -8.22 -8.53
C ARG A 4 16.39 -8.02 -7.01
N TYR A 5 17.61 -8.16 -6.50
CA TYR A 5 17.87 -8.08 -5.05
C TYR A 5 17.67 -6.66 -4.55
N PHE A 6 17.99 -5.66 -5.37
CA PHE A 6 17.69 -4.26 -5.06
C PHE A 6 16.18 -4.04 -4.81
N TRP A 7 15.31 -4.62 -5.65
CA TRP A 7 13.86 -4.49 -5.48
C TRP A 7 13.35 -5.28 -4.26
N LEU A 8 13.89 -6.46 -3.98
CA LEU A 8 13.51 -7.26 -2.81
C LEU A 8 13.95 -6.60 -1.50
N ILE A 9 15.17 -6.06 -1.45
CA ILE A 9 15.65 -5.25 -0.31
C ILE A 9 14.73 -4.04 -0.13
N GLY A 10 14.39 -3.35 -1.22
CA GLY A 10 13.42 -2.25 -1.18
C GLY A 10 12.05 -2.67 -0.64
N ALA A 11 11.54 -3.85 -1.03
CA ALA A 11 10.28 -4.38 -0.52
C ALA A 11 10.35 -4.65 1.00
N ILE A 12 11.43 -5.24 1.48
CA ILE A 12 11.64 -5.50 2.91
C ILE A 12 11.71 -4.18 3.69
N LEU A 13 12.49 -3.20 3.22
CA LEU A 13 12.56 -1.88 3.82
C LEU A 13 11.20 -1.19 3.84
N TRP A 14 10.40 -1.38 2.79
CA TRP A 14 9.06 -0.83 2.71
C TRP A 14 8.07 -1.52 3.66
N CYS A 15 8.16 -2.84 3.85
CA CYS A 15 7.44 -3.53 4.93
C CYS A 15 7.80 -2.94 6.30
N ILE A 16 9.09 -2.72 6.59
CA ILE A 16 9.49 -2.12 7.87
C ILE A 16 8.89 -0.71 8.01
N ALA A 17 8.90 0.09 6.93
CA ALA A 17 8.31 1.42 6.95
C ALA A 17 6.79 1.40 7.20
N ILE A 18 6.04 0.49 6.55
CA ILE A 18 4.60 0.31 6.79
C ILE A 18 4.38 -0.07 8.25
N PHE A 19 5.10 -1.07 8.75
CA PHE A 19 4.96 -1.53 10.13
C PHE A 19 5.17 -0.40 11.16
N ILE A 20 6.25 0.38 11.00
CA ILE A 20 6.54 1.51 11.89
C ILE A 20 5.46 2.60 11.77
N ALA A 21 5.01 2.91 10.56
CA ALA A 21 3.96 3.90 10.33
C ALA A 21 2.62 3.48 10.94
N THR A 22 2.24 2.21 10.80
CA THR A 22 1.02 1.64 11.39
C THR A 22 1.11 1.60 12.92
N ALA A 23 2.29 1.30 13.48
CA ALA A 23 2.55 1.29 14.93
C ALA A 23 2.51 2.69 15.57
N SER A 24 2.68 3.75 14.78
CA SER A 24 2.83 5.11 15.31
C SER A 24 1.51 5.64 15.89
N PRO A 25 1.52 6.23 17.11
CA PRO A 25 0.37 6.96 17.66
C PRO A 25 -0.08 8.12 16.76
N SER A 26 0.83 8.65 15.94
CA SER A 26 0.51 9.73 14.99
C SER A 26 -0.41 9.28 13.84
N SER A 27 -0.47 7.98 13.57
CA SER A 27 -1.23 7.40 12.47
C SER A 27 -2.68 7.07 12.87
N THR A 28 -3.05 7.22 14.14
CA THR A 28 -4.39 6.86 14.65
C THR A 28 -5.48 7.69 14.00
N GLY A 29 -6.69 7.12 13.90
CA GLY A 29 -7.83 7.79 13.27
C GLY A 29 -8.19 9.12 13.94
N SER A 30 -8.05 9.21 15.26
CA SER A 30 -8.29 10.42 16.05
C SER A 30 -7.25 11.52 15.77
N ASN A 31 -5.97 11.15 15.65
CA ASN A 31 -4.91 12.11 15.36
C ASN A 31 -5.00 12.65 13.93
N THR A 32 -5.22 11.78 12.94
CA THR A 32 -5.37 12.20 11.54
C THR A 32 -6.60 13.09 11.33
N GLN A 33 -7.72 12.80 12.00
CA GLN A 33 -8.90 13.66 12.00
C GLN A 33 -8.61 15.03 12.61
N SER A 34 -7.88 15.09 13.72
CA SER A 34 -7.52 16.35 14.40
C SER A 34 -6.63 17.24 13.51
N ILE A 35 -5.71 16.64 12.77
CA ILE A 35 -4.87 17.34 11.78
C ILE A 35 -5.74 17.93 10.66
N LEU A 36 -6.70 17.16 10.13
CA LEU A 36 -7.59 17.64 9.07
C LEU A 36 -8.43 18.84 9.53
N ILE A 37 -8.98 18.80 10.75
CA ILE A 37 -9.73 19.93 11.32
C ILE A 37 -8.81 21.16 11.44
N LYS A 38 -7.60 20.98 11.97
CA LYS A 38 -6.68 22.11 12.23
C LYS A 38 -6.18 22.78 10.95
N PHE A 39 -5.87 22.01 9.91
CA PHE A 39 -5.31 22.55 8.66
C PHE A 39 -6.38 23.04 7.68
N PHE A 40 -7.50 22.31 7.55
CA PHE A 40 -8.53 22.59 6.55
C PHE A 40 -9.77 23.28 7.13
N HIS A 41 -9.81 23.51 8.45
CA HIS A 41 -10.96 24.12 9.17
C HIS A 41 -12.29 23.38 8.93
N PHE A 42 -12.21 22.06 8.71
CA PHE A 42 -13.40 21.23 8.52
C PHE A 42 -14.23 21.12 9.80
N THR A 43 -15.55 20.99 9.62
CA THR A 43 -16.44 20.54 10.70
C THR A 43 -16.08 19.12 11.13
N LYS A 44 -16.55 18.69 12.30
CA LYS A 44 -16.27 17.32 12.80
C LYS A 44 -16.76 16.25 11.82
N ASP A 45 -17.94 16.44 11.24
CA ASP A 45 -18.57 15.47 10.33
C ASP A 45 -17.81 15.40 8.98
N GLU A 46 -17.42 16.54 8.42
CA GLU A 46 -16.58 16.59 7.22
C GLU A 46 -15.21 15.94 7.46
N ALA A 47 -14.59 16.24 8.60
CA ALA A 47 -13.29 15.69 8.96
C ALA A 47 -13.34 14.16 9.11
N GLN A 48 -14.43 13.59 9.61
CA GLN A 48 -14.60 12.13 9.69
C GLN A 48 -14.59 11.49 8.30
N ILE A 49 -15.35 12.04 7.35
CA ILE A 49 -15.43 11.52 5.98
C ILE A 49 -14.05 11.63 5.31
N TRP A 50 -13.44 12.80 5.36
CA TRP A 50 -12.13 13.04 4.76
C TRP A 50 -11.03 12.21 5.40
N ASN A 51 -11.10 11.95 6.70
CA ASN A 51 -10.17 11.08 7.40
C ASN A 51 -10.21 9.65 6.85
N VAL A 52 -11.40 9.10 6.66
CA VAL A 52 -11.58 7.75 6.09
C VAL A 52 -11.03 7.70 4.67
N VAL A 53 -11.35 8.69 3.83
CA VAL A 53 -10.87 8.77 2.44
C VAL A 53 -9.34 8.86 2.42
N PHE A 54 -8.76 9.79 3.18
CA PHE A 54 -7.32 10.00 3.23
C PHE A 54 -6.58 8.73 3.67
N ARG A 55 -7.02 8.11 4.77
CA ARG A 55 -6.40 6.88 5.27
C ARG A 55 -6.47 5.76 4.23
N LYS A 56 -7.63 5.54 3.60
CA LYS A 56 -7.76 4.54 2.53
C LYS A 56 -6.82 4.81 1.35
N CYS A 57 -6.65 6.06 0.94
CA CYS A 57 -5.69 6.42 -0.10
C CYS A 57 -4.23 6.14 0.30
N VAL A 58 -3.87 6.39 1.56
CA VAL A 58 -2.54 6.09 2.10
C VAL A 58 -2.27 4.58 2.07
N HIS A 59 -3.16 3.77 2.63
CA HIS A 59 -3.01 2.31 2.65
C HIS A 59 -2.97 1.75 1.22
N LEU A 60 -3.92 2.11 0.36
CA LEU A 60 -3.97 1.68 -1.04
C LEU A 60 -2.67 2.00 -1.79
N SER A 61 -2.11 3.19 -1.57
CA SER A 61 -0.83 3.59 -2.19
C SER A 61 0.36 2.82 -1.62
N ALA A 62 0.39 2.61 -0.31
CA ALA A 62 1.47 1.89 0.37
C ALA A 62 1.55 0.42 -0.06
N PHE A 63 0.42 -0.29 -0.05
CA PHE A 63 0.35 -1.69 -0.49
C PHE A 63 0.47 -1.81 -2.02
N GLY A 64 -0.04 -0.84 -2.78
CA GLY A 64 0.19 -0.73 -4.22
C GLY A 64 1.68 -0.66 -4.56
N LEU A 65 2.44 0.20 -3.88
CA LEU A 65 3.90 0.29 -4.04
C LEU A 65 4.60 -1.01 -3.63
N LEU A 66 4.20 -1.62 -2.51
CA LEU A 66 4.75 -2.89 -2.06
C LEU A 66 4.60 -4.00 -3.11
N ALA A 67 3.41 -4.11 -3.71
CA ALA A 67 3.13 -5.07 -4.78
C ALA A 67 4.03 -4.85 -6.00
N VAL A 68 4.26 -3.59 -6.37
CA VAL A 68 5.16 -3.24 -7.48
C VAL A 68 6.62 -3.59 -7.16
N LEU A 69 7.07 -3.41 -5.91
CA LEU A 69 8.41 -3.79 -5.47
C LEU A 69 8.59 -5.32 -5.56
N PHE A 70 7.65 -6.11 -5.03
CA PHE A 70 7.66 -7.57 -5.19
C PHE A 70 7.63 -8.00 -6.65
N TYR A 71 6.77 -7.40 -7.47
CA TYR A 71 6.66 -7.73 -8.89
C TYR A 71 7.97 -7.53 -9.67
N LYS A 72 8.76 -6.51 -9.29
CA LYS A 72 10.08 -6.24 -9.89
C LYS A 72 11.18 -7.14 -9.34
N GLY A 73 11.03 -7.64 -8.11
CA GLY A 73 11.97 -8.57 -7.47
C GLY A 73 11.80 -10.04 -7.88
N LEU A 74 10.57 -10.45 -8.23
CA LEU A 74 10.22 -11.82 -8.57
C LEU A 74 10.45 -12.18 -10.05
N GLN A 75 10.75 -13.46 -10.31
CA GLN A 75 11.10 -13.95 -11.65
C GLN A 75 9.97 -14.71 -12.36
N LYS A 76 9.38 -15.72 -11.70
CA LYS A 76 8.29 -16.54 -12.25
C LYS A 76 6.97 -16.16 -11.60
N ASN A 77 5.88 -16.17 -12.38
CA ASN A 77 4.52 -15.88 -11.91
C ASN A 77 4.42 -14.60 -11.04
N ARG A 78 5.27 -13.61 -11.37
CA ARG A 78 5.51 -12.40 -10.56
C ARG A 78 4.25 -11.61 -10.23
N PHE A 79 3.22 -11.68 -11.07
CA PHE A 79 1.97 -10.98 -10.82
C PHE A 79 1.22 -11.59 -9.63
N TRP A 80 0.89 -12.88 -9.71
CA TRP A 80 0.15 -13.58 -8.67
C TRP A 80 0.93 -13.71 -7.38
N PHE A 81 2.24 -13.98 -7.45
CA PHE A 81 3.07 -14.03 -6.24
C PHE A 81 3.23 -12.67 -5.58
N ALA A 82 3.42 -11.58 -6.34
CA ALA A 82 3.50 -10.25 -5.73
C ALA A 82 2.18 -9.87 -5.06
N TRP A 83 1.05 -10.13 -5.74
CA TRP A 83 -0.28 -9.89 -5.19
C TRP A 83 -0.52 -10.69 -3.91
N LEU A 84 -0.21 -12.00 -3.93
CA LEU A 84 -0.37 -12.87 -2.76
C LEU A 84 0.52 -12.43 -1.60
N LEU A 85 1.80 -12.13 -1.83
CA LEU A 85 2.71 -11.67 -0.79
C LEU A 85 2.25 -10.34 -0.18
N THR A 86 1.79 -9.39 -0.99
CA THR A 86 1.22 -8.13 -0.50
C THR A 86 -0.07 -8.35 0.27
N THR A 87 -0.94 -9.25 -0.17
CA THR A 87 -2.20 -9.59 0.51
C THR A 87 -1.94 -10.23 1.88
N LEU A 88 -1.00 -11.19 1.94
CA LEU A 88 -0.57 -11.80 3.20
C LEU A 88 0.03 -10.75 4.13
N TYR A 89 0.83 -9.82 3.59
CA TYR A 89 1.41 -8.74 4.39
C TYR A 89 0.34 -7.76 4.91
N ALA A 90 -0.66 -7.41 4.10
CA ALA A 90 -1.80 -6.60 4.55
C ALA A 90 -2.58 -7.30 5.67
N ALA A 91 -2.78 -8.61 5.58
CA ALA A 91 -3.38 -9.39 6.66
C ALA A 91 -2.53 -9.33 7.95
N THR A 92 -1.20 -9.38 7.85
CA THR A 92 -0.34 -9.23 9.03
C THR A 92 -0.36 -7.82 9.62
N ASP A 93 -0.51 -6.78 8.79
CA ASP A 93 -0.64 -5.40 9.27
C ASP A 93 -1.96 -5.20 10.03
N GLU A 94 -3.07 -5.71 9.51
CA GLU A 94 -4.37 -5.67 10.19
C GLU A 94 -4.36 -6.47 11.50
N LEU A 95 -3.75 -7.67 11.50
CA LEU A 95 -3.55 -8.43 12.74
C LEU A 95 -2.70 -7.64 13.75
N HIS A 96 -1.65 -6.95 13.31
CA HIS A 96 -0.84 -6.10 14.16
C HIS A 96 -1.65 -4.92 14.73
N GLN A 97 -2.53 -4.29 13.92
CA GLN A 97 -3.39 -3.19 14.35
C GLN A 97 -4.35 -3.59 15.47
N VAL A 98 -4.83 -4.84 15.53
CA VAL A 98 -5.70 -5.32 16.62
C VAL A 98 -5.04 -5.21 17.99
N PHE A 99 -3.69 -5.26 18.06
CA PHE A 99 -2.96 -5.11 19.31
C PHE A 99 -2.68 -3.65 19.69
N ILE A 100 -3.06 -2.68 18.85
CA ILE A 100 -2.86 -1.25 19.09
C ILE A 100 -4.15 -0.65 19.69
N PRO A 101 -4.09 0.02 20.85
CA PRO A 101 -5.23 0.71 21.42
C PRO A 101 -5.85 1.71 20.44
N GLU A 102 -7.19 1.80 20.42
CA GLU A 102 -7.98 2.66 19.52
C GLU A 102 -7.99 2.27 18.03
N ARG A 103 -7.47 1.09 17.67
CA ARG A 103 -7.64 0.52 16.32
C ARG A 103 -8.63 -0.62 16.34
N THR A 104 -9.55 -0.60 15.38
CA THR A 104 -10.40 -1.76 15.07
C THR A 104 -9.86 -2.37 13.80
N GLY A 105 -9.19 -3.52 13.90
CA GLY A 105 -8.74 -4.25 12.71
C GLY A 105 -9.96 -4.72 11.93
N ALA A 106 -9.96 -4.51 10.61
CA ALA A 106 -11.09 -4.86 9.77
C ALA A 106 -10.64 -5.79 8.63
N VAL A 107 -11.25 -6.97 8.54
CA VAL A 107 -11.04 -7.90 7.41
C VAL A 107 -11.32 -7.22 6.07
N LEU A 108 -12.23 -6.24 6.05
CA LEU A 108 -12.52 -5.42 4.89
C LEU A 108 -11.31 -4.58 4.42
N ASP A 109 -10.45 -4.13 5.33
CA ASP A 109 -9.28 -3.33 4.99
C ASP A 109 -8.23 -4.18 4.26
N VAL A 110 -8.02 -5.44 4.68
CA VAL A 110 -7.21 -6.42 3.92
C VAL A 110 -7.74 -6.55 2.49
N GLY A 111 -9.06 -6.64 2.31
CA GLY A 111 -9.69 -6.74 0.99
C GLY A 111 -9.45 -5.52 0.12
N ILE A 112 -9.59 -4.31 0.68
CA ILE A 112 -9.34 -3.04 -0.01
C ILE A 112 -7.87 -2.92 -0.42
N ASP A 113 -6.95 -3.23 0.48
CA ASP A 113 -5.51 -3.16 0.21
C ASP A 113 -5.07 -4.19 -0.84
N SER A 114 -5.66 -5.38 -0.79
CA SER A 114 -5.45 -6.42 -1.80
C SER A 114 -5.96 -5.99 -3.18
N LEU A 115 -7.10 -5.30 -3.24
CA LEU A 115 -7.63 -4.73 -4.49
C LEU A 115 -6.72 -3.61 -5.00
N GLY A 116 -6.24 -2.74 -4.12
CA GLY A 116 -5.25 -1.69 -4.41
C GLY A 116 -3.98 -2.24 -5.02
N ALA A 117 -3.42 -3.30 -4.41
CA ALA A 117 -2.28 -4.03 -4.92
C ALA A 117 -2.53 -4.60 -6.32
N PHE A 118 -3.70 -5.20 -6.54
CA PHE A 118 -4.09 -5.77 -7.84
C PHE A 118 -4.15 -4.69 -8.94
N ILE A 119 -4.79 -3.55 -8.65
CA ILE A 119 -4.90 -2.42 -9.59
C ILE A 119 -3.51 -1.87 -9.94
N ALA A 120 -2.64 -1.68 -8.93
CA ALA A 120 -1.28 -1.19 -9.14
C ALA A 120 -0.47 -2.15 -10.04
N LEU A 121 -0.61 -3.46 -9.84
CA LEU A 121 0.05 -4.47 -10.66
C LEU A 121 -0.44 -4.46 -12.11
N ILE A 122 -1.75 -4.33 -12.35
CA ILE A 122 -2.31 -4.18 -13.70
C ILE A 122 -1.68 -2.96 -14.38
N GLY A 123 -1.65 -1.81 -13.69
CA GLY A 123 -1.04 -0.59 -14.21
C GLY A 123 0.41 -0.82 -14.64
N VAL A 124 1.22 -1.49 -13.82
CA VAL A 124 2.61 -1.82 -14.15
C VAL A 124 2.72 -2.79 -15.33
N VAL A 125 1.85 -3.79 -15.45
CA VAL A 125 1.84 -4.69 -16.62
C VAL A 125 1.55 -3.91 -17.90
N LEU A 126 0.52 -3.07 -17.90
CA LEU A 126 0.12 -2.26 -19.06
C LEU A 126 1.22 -1.28 -19.48
N LEU A 127 1.84 -0.59 -18.52
CA LEU A 127 2.95 0.33 -18.78
C LEU A 127 4.17 -0.41 -19.39
N ASN A 128 4.47 -1.62 -18.91
CA ASN A 128 5.57 -2.42 -19.45
C ASN A 128 5.27 -2.94 -20.86
N ARG A 129 4.02 -3.29 -21.18
CA ARG A 129 3.60 -3.67 -22.54
C ARG A 129 3.79 -2.51 -23.51
N LYS A 130 3.23 -1.33 -23.20
CA LYS A 130 3.39 -0.11 -24.01
C LYS A 130 4.85 0.28 -24.22
N ARG A 131 5.71 0.14 -23.20
CA ARG A 131 7.16 0.41 -23.31
C ARG A 131 7.87 -0.56 -24.24
N ARG A 132 7.48 -1.84 -24.25
CA ARG A 132 8.05 -2.86 -25.16
C ARG A 132 7.64 -2.61 -26.60
N GLU A 133 6.38 -2.25 -26.84
CA GLU A 133 5.88 -1.90 -28.18
C GLU A 133 6.63 -0.70 -28.76
N ARG A 134 6.77 0.39 -27.99
CA ARG A 134 7.53 1.57 -28.44
C ARG A 134 9.00 1.25 -28.77
N ARG A 135 9.66 0.41 -27.98
CA ARG A 135 11.04 0.00 -28.28
C ARG A 135 11.19 -0.79 -29.58
N LYS A 136 10.17 -1.54 -30.00
CA LYS A 136 10.19 -2.28 -31.27
C LYS A 136 9.95 -1.39 -32.49
N VAL A 137 9.27 -0.26 -32.30
CA VAL A 137 8.91 0.67 -33.38
C VAL A 137 10.04 1.67 -33.67
N TYR A 138 10.83 2.04 -32.66
CA TYR A 138 11.84 3.11 -32.76
C TYR A 138 13.29 2.66 -32.50
N GLY A 139 13.55 1.36 -32.33
CA GLY A 139 14.88 0.81 -32.06
C GLY A 139 15.17 -0.33 -33.01
#